data_AF-A0A930B412-F1
#
_entry.id   AF-A0A930B412-F1
#
_cell.length_a   1.000
_cell.length_b   1.000
_cell.length_c   1.000
_cell.angle_alpha   90.00
_cell.angle_beta   90.00
_cell.angle_gamma   90.00
#
_symmetry.space_group_name_H-M   'P 1'
#
loop_
_entity.id
_entity.type
_entity.pdbx_description
1 polymer ?
#
loop_
_entity_poly.entity_id
_entity_poly.type
_entity_poly.pdbx_seq_one_letter_code
_entity_poly.pdbx_strand_id
1 'polypeptide(L)'
;MNIGYKYLFLPILLLCIGCTSSRKIKVPDDYCVPPPYTMTKEKEAPIEVDEAKLALGKKLFEGKLSSRNILIAYASDTDEALLSLIALADDSSEQAQLKRNTLKIEIHSKINAIFSQMNSVTAELDCEEERIDQIATTLSNINDKNVTRLTVASILVGAASAVAGAYIADDNWNKGVTVGSGVLGAGLSFLTLNPKGKKVVLQHPRNLLRCFITEKNDIEFPPFVWYMLNEPRFTNSGESSVLRNTQKRWIRHLFDNDKEKALKAVVFSDGGVYNAGDLHTRAEMFDQMQSVIHSLNQNLNFFIQEVNILMLKK
;
A
#
# COMPACT_ATOMS: atom_id res chain seq x y z
N MET A 1 49.88 47.45 9.80
CA MET A 1 49.89 45.97 9.79
C MET A 1 48.45 45.49 9.96
N ASN A 2 48.02 44.45 9.23
CA ASN A 2 46.66 43.85 9.19
C ASN A 2 45.61 44.47 8.22
N ILE A 3 45.93 44.49 6.93
CA ILE A 3 44.92 44.58 5.83
C ILE A 3 44.49 43.17 5.34
N GLY A 4 45.11 42.10 5.87
CA GLY A 4 44.95 40.73 5.37
C GLY A 4 43.65 39.98 5.70
N TYR A 5 42.80 40.46 6.61
CA TYR A 5 41.62 39.71 7.05
C TYR A 5 40.31 40.13 6.38
N LYS A 6 40.26 41.28 5.68
CA LYS A 6 39.01 41.82 5.11
C LYS A 6 38.49 41.07 3.87
N TYR A 7 39.32 40.27 3.21
CA TYR A 7 38.94 39.54 2.00
C TYR A 7 38.81 38.02 2.19
N LEU A 8 39.04 37.51 3.41
CA LEU A 8 39.02 36.07 3.67
C LEU A 8 37.61 35.50 3.90
N PHE A 9 36.64 36.33 4.31
CA PHE A 9 35.28 35.86 4.62
C PHE A 9 34.36 35.67 3.40
N LEU A 10 34.58 36.42 2.32
CA LEU A 10 33.77 36.32 1.10
C LEU A 10 33.94 34.99 0.34
N PRO A 11 35.16 34.43 0.16
CA PRO A 11 35.33 33.16 -0.54
C PRO A 11 34.90 31.94 0.30
N ILE A 12 34.90 32.03 1.63
CA ILE A 12 34.43 30.94 2.52
C ILE A 12 32.90 30.78 2.44
N LEU A 13 32.15 31.88 2.31
CA LEU A 13 30.68 31.84 2.16
C LEU A 13 30.24 31.23 0.82
N LEU A 14 31.03 31.42 -0.25
CA LEU A 14 30.79 30.85 -1.58
C LEU A 14 31.14 29.35 -1.68
N LEU A 15 32.05 28.85 -0.84
CA LEU A 15 32.43 27.44 -0.81
C LEU A 15 31.35 26.52 -0.18
N CYS A 16 30.44 27.05 0.64
CA CYS A 16 29.34 26.29 1.22
C CYS A 16 28.15 26.06 0.27
N ILE A 17 28.13 26.71 -0.91
CA ILE A 17 27.15 26.45 -1.98
C ILE A 17 27.67 25.33 -2.92
N GLY A 18 28.73 24.64 -2.52
CA GLY A 18 29.39 23.57 -3.27
C GLY A 18 28.44 22.50 -3.80
N CYS A 19 28.32 22.49 -5.14
CA CYS A 19 27.94 21.38 -6.01
C CYS A 19 26.76 20.52 -5.55
N THR A 20 25.53 20.99 -5.81
CA THR A 20 24.39 20.08 -5.98
C THR A 20 24.53 19.32 -7.30
N SER A 21 25.40 18.30 -7.34
CA SER A 21 25.30 17.28 -8.38
C SER A 21 23.88 16.74 -8.33
N SER A 22 23.11 16.94 -9.41
CA SER A 22 21.78 16.36 -9.58
C SER A 22 21.93 14.85 -9.80
N ARG A 23 22.35 14.11 -8.77
CA ARG A 23 22.27 12.66 -8.78
C ARG A 23 20.80 12.31 -9.03
N LYS A 24 20.52 11.76 -10.21
CA LYS A 24 19.23 11.16 -10.52
C LYS A 24 19.04 10.03 -9.51
N ILE A 25 17.93 10.06 -8.78
CA ILE A 25 17.57 8.98 -7.86
C ILE A 25 17.25 7.78 -8.75
N LYS A 26 18.08 6.75 -8.67
CA LYS A 26 17.82 5.49 -9.37
C LYS A 26 16.77 4.74 -8.55
N VAL A 27 15.58 4.64 -9.09
CA VAL A 27 14.51 3.82 -8.51
C VAL A 27 14.87 2.35 -8.75
N PRO A 28 14.71 1.46 -7.76
CA PRO A 28 14.84 0.01 -7.96
C PRO A 28 13.88 -0.48 -9.05
N ASP A 29 14.29 -1.53 -9.78
CA ASP A 29 13.41 -2.17 -10.77
C ASP A 29 12.14 -2.72 -10.10
N ASP A 30 11.10 -2.97 -10.89
CA ASP A 30 9.82 -3.49 -10.41
C ASP A 30 9.89 -5.01 -10.19
N TYR A 31 10.46 -5.42 -9.05
CA TYR A 31 10.74 -6.82 -8.73
C TYR A 31 9.62 -7.53 -7.95
N CYS A 32 8.54 -6.82 -7.60
CA CYS A 32 7.44 -7.36 -6.81
C CYS A 32 6.30 -7.94 -7.65
N VAL A 33 6.28 -7.63 -8.96
CA VAL A 33 5.26 -8.15 -9.87
C VAL A 33 5.41 -9.68 -10.01
N PRO A 34 4.33 -10.45 -9.81
CA PRO A 34 4.37 -11.90 -9.97
C PRO A 34 4.87 -12.30 -11.37
N PRO A 35 5.56 -13.46 -11.51
CA PRO A 35 6.02 -13.91 -12.81
C PRO A 35 4.86 -14.05 -13.81
N PRO A 36 5.05 -13.71 -15.10
CA PRO A 36 3.95 -13.67 -16.08
C PRO A 36 3.17 -14.98 -16.25
N TYR A 37 3.78 -16.13 -15.94
CA TYR A 37 3.13 -17.45 -16.00
C TYR A 37 2.21 -17.74 -14.82
N THR A 38 2.27 -16.94 -13.75
CA THR A 38 1.35 -17.04 -12.59
C THR A 38 0.08 -16.23 -12.80
N MET A 39 0.06 -15.37 -13.81
CA MET A 39 -1.07 -14.50 -14.14
C MET A 39 -1.84 -15.11 -15.30
N THR A 40 -3.06 -15.56 -15.04
CA THR A 40 -4.00 -15.94 -16.10
C THR A 40 -4.36 -14.67 -16.87
N LYS A 41 -4.03 -14.62 -18.16
CA LYS A 41 -4.41 -13.49 -19.05
C LYS A 41 -5.90 -13.49 -19.38
N GLU A 42 -6.57 -14.60 -19.13
CA GLU A 42 -8.01 -14.73 -19.30
C GLU A 42 -8.70 -14.04 -18.13
N LYS A 43 -9.59 -13.10 -18.44
CA LYS A 43 -10.44 -12.46 -17.44
C LYS A 43 -11.39 -13.51 -16.90
N GLU A 44 -11.01 -14.12 -15.79
CA GLU A 44 -11.88 -15.03 -15.05
C GLU A 44 -13.17 -14.28 -14.68
N ALA A 45 -14.31 -14.93 -14.90
CA ALA A 45 -15.60 -14.31 -14.63
C ALA A 45 -15.69 -13.94 -13.13
N PRO A 46 -16.34 -12.80 -12.78
CA PRO A 46 -16.63 -12.50 -11.40
C PRO A 46 -17.37 -13.67 -10.74
N ILE A 47 -16.99 -13.98 -9.51
CA ILE A 47 -17.71 -14.99 -8.71
C ILE A 47 -19.06 -14.40 -8.33
N GLU A 48 -20.12 -15.04 -8.79
CA GLU A 48 -21.50 -14.71 -8.44
C GLU A 48 -22.13 -15.91 -7.72
N VAL A 49 -22.53 -15.70 -6.47
CA VAL A 49 -23.22 -16.72 -5.69
C VAL A 49 -24.71 -16.61 -5.91
N ASP A 50 -25.31 -17.68 -6.44
CA ASP A 50 -26.76 -17.80 -6.58
C ASP A 50 -27.43 -17.81 -5.20
N GLU A 51 -28.20 -16.76 -4.89
CA GLU A 51 -28.84 -16.58 -3.59
C GLU A 51 -29.90 -17.66 -3.28
N ALA A 52 -30.56 -18.23 -4.30
CA ALA A 52 -31.51 -19.32 -4.11
C ALA A 52 -30.78 -20.62 -3.74
N LYS A 53 -29.68 -20.93 -4.44
CA LYS A 53 -28.82 -22.05 -4.08
C LYS A 53 -28.20 -21.87 -2.70
N LEU A 54 -27.71 -20.68 -2.38
CA LEU A 54 -27.15 -20.37 -1.07
C LEU A 54 -28.19 -20.51 0.06
N ALA A 55 -29.42 -20.05 -0.16
CA ALA A 55 -30.50 -20.20 0.81
C ALA A 55 -30.86 -21.67 1.06
N LEU A 56 -30.82 -22.51 0.02
CA LEU A 56 -30.97 -23.95 0.17
C LEU A 56 -29.77 -24.55 0.92
N GLY A 57 -28.55 -24.18 0.55
CA GLY A 57 -27.31 -24.59 1.20
C GLY A 57 -27.30 -24.30 2.69
N LYS A 58 -27.80 -23.13 3.12
CA LYS A 58 -27.97 -22.78 4.54
C LYS A 58 -28.76 -23.82 5.34
N LYS A 59 -29.78 -24.42 4.73
CA LYS A 59 -30.55 -25.51 5.36
C LYS A 59 -29.79 -26.83 5.34
N LEU A 60 -29.14 -27.16 4.22
CA LEU A 60 -28.41 -28.44 4.07
C LEU A 60 -27.19 -28.53 5.00
N PHE A 61 -26.50 -27.41 5.21
CA PHE A 61 -25.34 -27.30 6.08
C PHE A 61 -25.66 -26.90 7.53
N GLU A 62 -26.95 -26.89 7.91
CA GLU A 62 -27.35 -26.56 9.28
C GLU A 62 -26.66 -27.49 10.29
N GLY A 63 -26.04 -26.89 11.32
CA GLY A 63 -25.25 -27.58 12.34
C GLY A 63 -23.93 -28.19 11.85
N LYS A 64 -23.54 -27.95 10.58
CA LYS A 64 -22.34 -28.52 9.94
C LYS A 64 -21.31 -27.47 9.56
N LEU A 65 -21.76 -26.34 9.02
CA LEU A 65 -20.93 -25.18 8.72
C LEU A 65 -21.58 -23.90 9.26
N SER A 66 -20.76 -22.93 9.67
CA SER A 66 -21.21 -21.58 9.98
C SER A 66 -21.68 -20.84 8.71
N SER A 67 -22.56 -19.85 8.86
CA SER A 67 -23.13 -19.13 7.71
C SER A 67 -22.08 -18.51 6.78
N ARG A 68 -20.96 -18.05 7.32
CA ARG A 68 -19.85 -17.49 6.53
C ARG A 68 -19.07 -18.58 5.80
N ASN A 69 -18.91 -19.74 6.42
CA ASN A 69 -18.24 -20.89 5.80
C ASN A 69 -19.09 -21.56 4.71
N ILE A 70 -20.41 -21.50 4.83
CA ILE A 70 -21.32 -21.87 3.73
C ILE A 70 -21.09 -20.95 2.54
N LEU A 71 -20.99 -19.63 2.78
CA LEU A 71 -20.71 -18.67 1.71
C LEU A 71 -19.37 -18.94 1.02
N ILE A 72 -18.33 -19.28 1.78
CA ILE A 72 -17.03 -19.70 1.25
C ILE A 72 -17.17 -20.97 0.42
N ALA A 73 -17.97 -21.95 0.87
CA ALA A 73 -18.18 -23.20 0.13
C ALA A 73 -18.75 -22.94 -1.27
N TYR A 74 -19.79 -22.09 -1.37
CA TYR A 74 -20.38 -21.70 -2.65
C TYR A 74 -19.43 -20.86 -3.50
N ALA A 75 -18.72 -19.90 -2.90
CA ALA A 75 -17.78 -19.05 -3.63
C ALA A 75 -16.53 -19.80 -4.13
N SER A 76 -16.24 -20.98 -3.58
CA SER A 76 -15.11 -21.83 -3.94
C SER A 76 -15.52 -23.05 -4.77
N ASP A 77 -16.79 -23.16 -5.16
CA ASP A 77 -17.38 -24.34 -5.80
C ASP A 77 -17.09 -25.65 -5.05
N THR A 78 -17.00 -25.61 -3.72
CA THR A 78 -16.78 -26.81 -2.88
C THR A 78 -18.08 -27.33 -2.26
N ASP A 79 -19.18 -26.59 -2.39
CA ASP A 79 -20.48 -26.91 -1.79
C ASP A 79 -21.02 -28.27 -2.25
N GLU A 80 -21.04 -28.56 -3.55
CA GLU A 80 -21.55 -29.83 -4.07
C GLU A 80 -20.72 -31.03 -3.59
N ALA A 81 -19.39 -30.88 -3.56
CA ALA A 81 -18.48 -31.92 -3.07
C ALA A 81 -18.65 -32.14 -1.56
N LEU A 82 -18.83 -31.07 -0.79
CA LEU A 82 -19.10 -31.14 0.65
C LEU A 82 -20.45 -31.79 0.96
N LEU A 83 -21.51 -31.44 0.22
CA LEU A 83 -22.83 -32.06 0.36
C LEU A 83 -22.78 -33.56 0.02
N SER A 84 -22.07 -33.92 -1.05
CA SER A 84 -21.85 -35.31 -1.43
C SER A 84 -21.07 -36.08 -0.35
N LEU A 85 -20.08 -35.44 0.27
CA LEU A 85 -19.32 -36.02 1.37
C LEU A 85 -20.21 -36.30 2.59
N ILE A 86 -21.09 -35.36 2.93
CA ILE A 86 -22.05 -35.48 4.03
C ILE A 86 -23.05 -36.62 3.75
N ALA A 87 -23.56 -36.73 2.52
CA ALA A 87 -24.52 -37.77 2.15
C ALA A 87 -23.95 -39.19 2.24
N LEU A 88 -22.63 -39.33 2.11
CA LEU A 88 -21.91 -40.61 2.19
C LEU A 88 -21.38 -40.93 3.60
N ALA A 89 -21.70 -40.13 4.63
CA ALA A 89 -21.14 -40.30 5.97
C ALA A 89 -21.44 -41.70 6.55
N ASP A 90 -22.69 -42.15 6.48
CA ASP A 90 -23.08 -43.43 7.09
C ASP A 90 -22.89 -44.66 6.16
N ASP A 91 -22.34 -44.47 4.95
CA ASP A 91 -22.12 -45.56 3.99
C ASP A 91 -20.72 -46.16 4.12
N SER A 92 -20.67 -47.37 4.70
CA SER A 92 -19.42 -48.10 4.95
C SER A 92 -18.93 -48.94 3.76
N SER A 93 -19.62 -48.93 2.62
CA SER A 93 -19.21 -49.71 1.43
C SER A 93 -17.84 -49.27 0.90
N GLU A 94 -17.10 -50.18 0.28
CA GLU A 94 -15.80 -49.86 -0.32
C GLU A 94 -15.93 -48.78 -1.41
N GLN A 95 -17.01 -48.83 -2.19
CA GLN A 95 -17.30 -47.81 -3.20
C GLN A 95 -17.55 -46.43 -2.58
N ALA A 96 -18.30 -46.35 -1.48
CA ALA A 96 -18.53 -45.09 -0.77
C ALA A 96 -17.26 -44.55 -0.13
N GLN A 97 -16.43 -45.41 0.47
CA GLN A 97 -15.14 -45.02 1.03
C GLN A 97 -14.19 -44.46 -0.05
N LEU A 98 -14.12 -45.12 -1.21
CA LEU A 98 -13.33 -44.64 -2.34
C LEU A 98 -13.85 -43.27 -2.83
N LYS A 99 -15.17 -43.13 -3.01
CA LYS A 99 -15.76 -41.86 -3.44
C LYS A 99 -15.53 -40.73 -2.43
N ARG A 100 -15.62 -41.01 -1.13
CA ARG A 100 -15.30 -40.06 -0.06
C ARG A 100 -13.84 -39.59 -0.13
N ASN A 101 -12.90 -40.49 -0.36
CA ASN A 101 -11.49 -40.12 -0.51
C ASN A 101 -11.27 -39.21 -1.72
N THR A 102 -11.91 -39.51 -2.87
CA THR A 102 -11.87 -38.64 -4.05
C THR A 102 -12.42 -37.24 -3.76
N LEU A 103 -13.58 -37.15 -3.09
CA LEU A 103 -14.19 -35.87 -2.71
C LEU A 103 -13.29 -35.07 -1.75
N LYS A 104 -12.65 -35.73 -0.79
CA LYS A 104 -11.68 -35.08 0.12
C LYS A 104 -10.50 -34.48 -0.63
N ILE A 105 -9.95 -35.20 -1.60
CA ILE A 105 -8.86 -34.71 -2.45
C ILE A 105 -9.32 -33.50 -3.26
N GLU A 106 -10.51 -33.55 -3.87
CA GLU A 106 -11.07 -32.45 -4.64
C GLU A 106 -11.24 -31.19 -3.78
N ILE A 107 -11.88 -31.32 -2.61
CA ILE A 107 -12.11 -30.20 -1.67
C ILE A 107 -10.77 -29.61 -1.22
N HIS A 108 -9.80 -30.45 -0.81
CA HIS A 108 -8.47 -29.97 -0.42
C HIS A 108 -7.73 -29.26 -1.56
N SER A 109 -7.84 -29.76 -2.78
CA SER A 109 -7.22 -29.12 -3.96
C SER A 109 -7.76 -27.71 -4.16
N LYS A 110 -9.09 -27.53 -4.12
CA LYS A 110 -9.74 -26.20 -4.26
C LYS A 110 -9.36 -25.27 -3.11
N ILE A 111 -9.39 -25.75 -1.86
CA ILE A 111 -8.97 -24.98 -0.69
C ILE A 111 -7.51 -24.54 -0.80
N ASN A 112 -6.61 -25.44 -1.19
CA ASN A 112 -5.18 -25.13 -1.32
C ASN A 112 -4.91 -24.12 -2.44
N ALA A 113 -5.64 -24.20 -3.55
CA ALA A 113 -5.54 -23.23 -4.63
C ALA A 113 -5.92 -21.83 -4.14
N ILE A 114 -7.03 -21.70 -3.42
CA ILE A 114 -7.48 -20.43 -2.83
C ILE A 114 -6.49 -19.89 -1.80
N PHE A 115 -6.00 -20.75 -0.90
CA PHE A 115 -5.02 -20.36 0.11
C PHE A 115 -3.72 -19.87 -0.52
N SER A 116 -3.26 -20.55 -1.59
CA SER A 116 -2.12 -20.12 -2.40
C SER A 116 -2.33 -18.75 -3.03
N GLN A 117 -3.51 -18.49 -3.61
CA GLN A 117 -3.87 -17.18 -4.16
C GLN A 117 -3.80 -16.08 -3.10
N MET A 118 -4.35 -16.32 -1.90
CA MET A 118 -4.36 -15.32 -0.82
C MET A 118 -2.94 -15.02 -0.30
N ASN A 119 -2.09 -16.05 -0.18
CA ASN A 119 -0.69 -15.88 0.21
C ASN A 119 0.12 -15.15 -0.86
N SER A 120 -0.13 -15.43 -2.14
CA SER A 120 0.51 -14.74 -3.26
C SER A 120 0.20 -13.24 -3.22
N VAL A 121 -1.07 -12.87 -3.04
CA VAL A 121 -1.48 -11.46 -2.88
C VAL A 121 -0.83 -10.83 -1.66
N THR A 122 -0.78 -11.53 -0.52
CA THR A 122 -0.15 -11.01 0.70
C THR A 122 1.35 -10.73 0.49
N ALA A 123 2.07 -11.66 -0.15
CA ALA A 123 3.49 -11.52 -0.43
C ALA A 123 3.77 -10.38 -1.42
N GLU A 124 2.90 -10.19 -2.40
CA GLU A 124 3.01 -9.06 -3.32
C GLU A 124 2.81 -7.71 -2.59
N LEU A 125 1.81 -7.61 -1.71
CA LEU A 125 1.55 -6.40 -0.94
C LEU A 125 2.72 -6.03 -0.02
N ASP A 126 3.28 -7.02 0.68
CA ASP A 126 4.46 -6.87 1.55
C ASP A 126 5.69 -6.39 0.76
N CYS A 127 5.92 -7.00 -0.41
CA CYS A 127 7.01 -6.61 -1.28
C CYS A 127 6.86 -5.16 -1.78
N GLU A 128 5.67 -4.78 -2.23
CA GLU A 128 5.41 -3.42 -2.72
C GLU A 128 5.47 -2.38 -1.59
N GLU A 129 4.99 -2.72 -0.39
CA GLU A 129 5.16 -1.88 0.80
C GLU A 129 6.64 -1.58 1.04
N GLU A 130 7.46 -2.62 1.25
CA GLU A 130 8.89 -2.48 1.57
C GLU A 130 9.63 -1.74 0.44
N ARG A 131 9.33 -2.07 -0.82
CA ARG A 131 9.92 -1.39 -1.98
C ARG A 131 9.60 0.10 -1.98
N ILE A 132 8.33 0.46 -1.78
CA ILE A 132 7.89 1.86 -1.80
C ILE A 132 8.41 2.61 -0.56
N ASP A 133 8.43 1.99 0.62
CA ASP A 133 8.97 2.59 1.83
C ASP A 133 10.48 2.86 1.72
N GLN A 134 11.26 1.93 1.16
CA GLN A 134 12.68 2.17 0.89
C GLN A 134 12.90 3.38 -0.03
N ILE A 135 12.06 3.55 -1.07
CA ILE A 135 12.11 4.73 -1.95
C ILE A 135 11.68 5.99 -1.18
N ALA A 136 10.63 5.90 -0.36
CA ALA A 136 10.11 7.01 0.45
C ALA A 136 11.16 7.49 1.46
N THR A 137 11.76 6.58 2.20
CA THR A 137 12.82 6.80 3.18
C THR A 137 14.07 7.34 2.52
N THR A 138 14.47 6.81 1.35
CA THR A 138 15.60 7.37 0.58
C THR A 138 15.32 8.80 0.14
N LEU A 139 14.11 9.08 -0.36
CA LEU A 139 13.72 10.41 -0.82
C LEU A 139 13.63 11.42 0.34
N SER A 140 13.09 10.99 1.48
CA SER A 140 13.01 11.76 2.72
C SER A 140 14.41 12.11 3.23
N ASN A 141 15.30 11.13 3.34
CA ASN A 141 16.70 11.35 3.76
C ASN A 141 17.45 12.35 2.86
N ILE A 142 17.18 12.35 1.56
CA ILE A 142 17.75 13.34 0.63
C ILE A 142 17.17 14.73 0.90
N ASN A 143 15.85 14.82 1.12
CA ASN A 143 15.18 16.08 1.44
C ASN A 143 15.66 16.65 2.78
N ASP A 144 15.78 15.83 3.82
CA ASP A 144 16.23 16.23 5.15
C ASP A 144 17.66 16.74 5.15
N LYS A 145 18.56 16.12 4.37
CA LYS A 145 19.92 16.62 4.16
C LYS A 145 19.92 18.00 3.48
N ASN A 146 19.03 18.22 2.52
CA ASN A 146 18.90 19.52 1.87
C ASN A 146 18.35 20.59 2.82
N VAL A 147 17.30 20.24 3.58
CA VAL A 147 16.72 21.11 4.63
C VAL A 147 17.79 21.44 5.67
N THR A 148 18.52 20.46 6.18
CA THR A 148 19.63 20.66 7.15
C THR A 148 20.69 21.61 6.61
N ARG A 149 21.10 21.47 5.34
CA ARG A 149 22.06 22.38 4.71
C ARG A 149 21.50 23.81 4.59
N LEU A 150 20.22 23.96 4.24
CA LEU A 150 19.55 25.26 4.17
C LEU A 150 19.41 25.90 5.55
N THR A 151 19.10 25.13 6.59
CA THR A 151 19.06 25.59 7.98
C THR A 151 20.44 26.09 8.43
N VAL A 152 21.50 25.29 8.21
CA VAL A 152 22.88 25.69 8.55
C VAL A 152 23.30 26.94 7.79
N ALA A 153 23.00 27.03 6.49
CA ALA A 153 23.26 28.24 5.70
C ALA A 153 22.49 29.46 6.23
N SER A 154 21.23 29.29 6.63
CA SER A 154 20.42 30.36 7.23
C SER A 154 21.01 30.84 8.55
N ILE A 155 21.47 29.93 9.41
CA ILE A 155 22.14 30.27 10.68
C ILE A 155 23.44 31.03 10.41
N LEU A 156 24.27 30.56 9.48
CA LEU A 156 25.53 31.21 9.13
C LEU A 156 25.32 32.60 8.51
N VAL A 157 24.35 32.75 7.60
CA VAL A 157 23.99 34.04 7.01
C VAL A 157 23.42 34.98 8.09
N GLY A 158 22.55 34.48 8.97
CA GLY A 158 22.02 35.24 10.11
C GLY A 158 23.12 35.73 11.04
N ALA A 159 24.06 34.87 11.41
CA ALA A 159 25.21 35.20 12.25
C ALA A 159 26.14 36.24 11.58
N ALA A 160 26.46 36.06 10.29
CA ALA A 160 27.27 37.02 9.53
C ALA A 160 26.57 38.39 9.40
N SER A 161 25.25 38.40 9.26
CA SER A 161 24.45 39.63 9.19
C SER A 161 24.48 40.41 10.51
N ALA A 162 24.38 39.71 11.65
CA ALA A 162 24.45 40.33 12.96
C ALA A 162 25.83 40.94 13.25
N VAL A 163 26.91 40.24 12.88
CA VAL A 163 28.29 40.73 13.02
C VAL A 163 28.54 41.92 12.09
N ALA A 164 28.09 41.86 10.83
CA ALA A 164 28.18 42.98 9.91
C ALA A 164 27.41 44.20 10.43
N GLY A 165 26.19 44.02 10.95
CA GLY A 165 25.41 45.10 11.57
C GLY A 165 26.13 45.78 12.75
N ALA A 166 26.87 45.03 13.57
CA ALA A 166 27.62 45.56 14.69
C ALA A 166 28.90 46.33 14.29
N TYR A 167 29.56 45.92 13.20
CA TYR A 167 30.79 46.56 12.70
C TYR A 167 30.55 47.68 11.66
N ILE A 168 29.36 47.77 11.06
CA ILE A 168 28.97 48.80 10.07
C ILE A 168 28.47 50.09 10.76
N ALA A 169 28.47 50.15 12.10
CA ALA A 169 28.12 51.35 12.86
C ALA A 169 29.15 52.52 12.73
N ASP A 170 30.25 52.34 11.97
CA ASP A 170 31.21 53.39 11.64
C ASP A 170 31.01 53.96 10.21
N ASP A 171 31.06 55.28 10.13
CA ASP A 171 30.19 56.17 9.36
C ASP A 171 30.44 56.31 7.84
N ASN A 172 30.77 55.25 7.09
CA ASN A 172 31.08 55.46 5.65
C ASN A 172 30.80 54.32 4.65
N TRP A 173 29.95 53.33 4.97
CA TRP A 173 29.56 52.30 4.00
C TRP A 173 28.09 52.41 3.57
N ASN A 174 27.88 52.38 2.25
CA ASN A 174 26.60 52.57 1.57
C ASN A 174 25.53 51.54 2.02
N LYS A 175 24.29 52.01 2.24
CA LYS A 175 23.09 51.30 2.76
C LYS A 175 22.71 49.97 2.07
N GLY A 176 23.40 49.57 1.00
CA GLY A 176 23.14 48.34 0.24
C GLY A 176 23.55 47.04 0.93
N VAL A 177 24.54 47.07 1.84
CA VAL A 177 25.05 45.85 2.51
C VAL A 177 24.09 45.34 3.60
N THR A 178 23.41 46.24 4.32
CA THR A 178 22.46 45.87 5.39
C THR A 178 21.10 45.41 4.86
N VAL A 179 20.69 45.87 3.67
CA VAL A 179 19.42 45.47 3.03
C VAL A 179 19.55 44.12 2.31
N GLY A 180 20.71 43.82 1.72
CA GLY A 180 20.94 42.55 1.00
C GLY A 180 20.97 41.31 1.90
N SER A 181 21.46 41.44 3.14
CA SER A 181 21.65 40.29 4.04
C SER A 181 20.35 39.83 4.73
N GLY A 182 19.47 40.76 5.11
CA GLY A 182 18.15 40.43 5.69
C GLY A 182 17.22 39.71 4.72
N VAL A 183 17.23 40.08 3.44
CA VAL A 183 16.42 39.43 2.39
C VAL A 183 16.93 38.01 2.10
N LEU A 184 18.25 37.78 2.10
CA LEU A 184 18.83 36.44 1.90
C LEU A 184 18.52 35.50 3.07
N GLY A 185 18.62 35.97 4.32
CA GLY A 185 18.28 35.20 5.51
C GLY A 185 16.79 34.83 5.57
N ALA A 186 15.91 35.78 5.26
CA ALA A 186 14.47 35.53 5.17
C ALA A 186 14.12 34.56 4.03
N GLY A 187 14.76 34.69 2.87
CA GLY A 187 14.57 33.79 1.73
C GLY A 187 15.03 32.35 2.01
N LEU A 188 16.20 32.16 2.63
CA LEU A 188 16.68 30.83 3.02
C LEU A 188 15.82 30.20 4.12
N SER A 189 15.36 30.99 5.09
CA SER A 189 14.42 30.53 6.12
C SER A 189 13.08 30.10 5.51
N PHE A 190 12.56 30.87 4.54
CA PHE A 190 11.35 30.51 3.80
C PHE A 190 11.53 29.23 2.96
N LEU A 191 12.67 29.04 2.31
CA LEU A 191 12.99 27.80 1.58
C LEU A 191 13.15 26.58 2.50
N THR A 192 13.53 26.79 3.75
CA THR A 192 13.59 25.75 4.80
C THR A 192 12.18 25.37 5.27
N LEU A 193 11.25 26.33 5.32
CA LEU A 193 9.85 26.11 5.68
C LEU A 193 9.01 25.49 4.54
N ASN A 194 9.38 25.72 3.28
CA ASN A 194 8.69 25.16 2.11
C ASN A 194 9.68 24.62 1.06
N PRO A 195 10.45 23.56 1.40
CA PRO A 195 11.36 22.97 0.44
C PRO A 195 10.56 22.32 -0.68
N LYS A 196 10.83 22.73 -1.93
CA LYS A 196 10.40 21.97 -3.11
C LYS A 196 11.20 20.65 -3.11
N GLY A 197 10.69 19.66 -2.36
CA GLY A 197 11.34 18.37 -2.16
C GLY A 197 11.67 17.69 -3.48
N LYS A 198 12.69 16.82 -3.46
CA LYS A 198 13.00 15.94 -4.58
C LYS A 198 11.80 15.06 -4.90
N LYS A 199 11.71 14.67 -6.16
CA LYS A 199 10.64 13.83 -6.70
C LYS A 199 11.24 12.66 -7.47
N VAL A 200 10.49 11.56 -7.54
CA VAL A 200 10.83 10.37 -8.33
C VAL A 200 9.72 10.08 -9.32
N VAL A 201 10.02 9.39 -10.41
CA VAL A 201 9.00 8.89 -11.34
C VAL A 201 8.86 7.39 -11.12
N LEU A 202 7.65 6.95 -10.81
CA LEU A 202 7.30 5.53 -10.71
C LEU A 202 6.34 5.14 -11.82
N GLN A 203 6.43 3.89 -12.25
CA GLN A 203 5.49 3.23 -13.16
C GLN A 203 5.01 1.96 -12.47
N HIS A 204 3.71 1.70 -12.51
CA HIS A 204 3.04 0.54 -11.94
C HIS A 204 1.74 0.28 -12.71
N PRO A 205 1.81 -0.17 -13.98
CA PRO A 205 0.63 -0.37 -14.82
C PRO A 205 -0.39 -1.33 -14.19
N ARG A 206 0.10 -2.31 -13.42
CA ARG A 206 -0.75 -3.11 -12.52
C ARG A 206 -0.71 -2.47 -11.13
N ASN A 207 -1.75 -1.71 -10.80
CA ASN A 207 -1.84 -0.98 -9.53
C ASN A 207 -2.95 -1.57 -8.65
N LEU A 208 -2.56 -2.38 -7.67
CA LEU A 208 -3.49 -3.00 -6.71
C LEU A 208 -4.37 -1.97 -5.97
N LEU A 209 -3.86 -0.75 -5.74
CA LEU A 209 -4.60 0.31 -5.04
C LEU A 209 -5.74 0.88 -5.89
N ARG A 210 -5.59 0.87 -7.22
CA ARG A 210 -6.58 1.45 -8.14
C ARG A 210 -7.93 0.75 -8.00
N CYS A 211 -7.95 -0.56 -7.79
CA CYS A 211 -9.18 -1.33 -7.68
C CYS A 211 -10.10 -0.85 -6.56
N PHE A 212 -9.54 -0.28 -5.49
CA PHE A 212 -10.31 0.23 -4.35
C PHE A 212 -11.00 1.55 -4.67
N ILE A 213 -10.45 2.37 -5.57
CA ILE A 213 -11.09 3.63 -5.98
C ILE A 213 -12.05 3.43 -7.15
N THR A 214 -11.74 2.53 -8.08
CA THR A 214 -12.57 2.23 -9.25
C THR A 214 -13.69 1.22 -8.97
N GLU A 215 -13.61 0.49 -7.86
CA GLU A 215 -14.45 -0.68 -7.55
C GLU A 215 -14.42 -1.72 -8.68
N LYS A 216 -13.30 -1.82 -9.40
CA LYS A 216 -13.10 -2.73 -10.53
C LYS A 216 -11.80 -3.49 -10.40
N ASN A 217 -11.85 -4.76 -10.76
CA ASN A 217 -10.69 -5.64 -10.83
C ASN A 217 -10.60 -6.19 -12.25
N ASP A 218 -9.46 -5.95 -12.90
CA ASP A 218 -9.21 -6.47 -14.23
C ASP A 218 -8.23 -7.65 -14.16
N ILE A 219 -7.05 -7.42 -13.57
CA ILE A 219 -5.99 -8.44 -13.41
C ILE A 219 -5.23 -8.31 -12.06
N GLU A 220 -5.65 -7.38 -11.22
CA GLU A 220 -4.95 -7.02 -9.99
C GLU A 220 -5.11 -8.10 -8.91
N PHE A 221 -6.31 -8.60 -8.70
CA PHE A 221 -6.63 -9.63 -7.70
C PHE A 221 -7.16 -10.91 -8.35
N PRO A 222 -6.81 -12.09 -7.82
CA PRO A 222 -7.51 -13.33 -8.15
C PRO A 222 -9.01 -13.20 -7.82
N PRO A 223 -9.92 -13.82 -8.60
CA PRO A 223 -11.36 -13.62 -8.43
C PRO A 223 -11.88 -13.95 -7.04
N PHE A 224 -11.37 -14.99 -6.39
CA PHE A 224 -11.78 -15.36 -5.04
C PHE A 224 -11.40 -14.29 -4.01
N VAL A 225 -10.19 -13.75 -4.11
CA VAL A 225 -9.73 -12.64 -3.25
C VAL A 225 -10.59 -11.40 -3.49
N TRP A 226 -10.84 -11.07 -4.76
CA TRP A 226 -11.68 -9.93 -5.14
C TRP A 226 -13.12 -10.07 -4.65
N TYR A 227 -13.69 -11.26 -4.73
CA TYR A 227 -15.01 -11.59 -4.20
C TYR A 227 -15.06 -11.34 -2.70
N MET A 228 -14.10 -11.87 -1.92
CA MET A 228 -14.06 -11.67 -0.48
C MET A 228 -13.91 -10.19 -0.08
N LEU A 229 -13.17 -9.40 -0.86
CA LEU A 229 -13.04 -7.96 -0.63
C LEU A 229 -14.38 -7.21 -0.83
N ASN A 230 -15.20 -7.65 -1.78
CA ASN A 230 -16.43 -6.97 -2.18
C ASN A 230 -17.70 -7.48 -1.50
N GLU A 231 -17.68 -8.71 -0.98
CA GLU A 231 -18.84 -9.34 -0.37
C GLU A 231 -19.06 -8.85 1.07
N PRO A 232 -20.15 -8.08 1.36
CA PRO A 232 -20.38 -7.49 2.68
C PRO A 232 -20.47 -8.50 3.83
N ARG A 233 -20.89 -9.74 3.56
CA ARG A 233 -21.04 -10.82 4.56
C ARG A 233 -19.71 -11.28 5.18
N PHE A 234 -18.56 -10.88 4.62
CA PHE A 234 -17.26 -11.05 5.25
C PHE A 234 -16.94 -10.00 6.32
N THR A 235 -17.75 -8.95 6.42
CA THR A 235 -17.65 -7.98 7.52
C THR A 235 -18.56 -8.37 8.68
N ASN A 236 -18.27 -7.87 9.89
CA ASN A 236 -19.09 -8.14 11.06
C ASN A 236 -20.47 -7.47 10.99
N SER A 237 -20.57 -6.31 10.33
CA SER A 237 -21.84 -5.59 10.16
C SER A 237 -22.72 -6.17 9.05
N GLY A 238 -22.11 -6.72 7.99
CA GLY A 238 -22.83 -7.11 6.77
C GLY A 238 -23.33 -5.92 5.92
N GLU A 239 -23.15 -4.67 6.36
CA GLU A 239 -23.72 -3.48 5.69
C GLU A 239 -22.85 -2.94 4.55
N SER A 240 -21.54 -3.18 4.63
CA SER A 240 -20.56 -2.63 3.69
C SER A 240 -19.42 -3.60 3.51
N SER A 241 -18.84 -3.63 2.31
CA SER A 241 -17.73 -4.53 1.98
C SER A 241 -16.41 -4.09 2.63
N VAL A 242 -15.46 -5.01 2.73
CA VAL A 242 -14.11 -4.71 3.21
C VAL A 242 -13.45 -3.67 2.32
N LEU A 243 -13.66 -3.76 1.00
CA LEU A 243 -13.20 -2.79 0.02
C LEU A 243 -13.73 -1.38 0.33
N ARG A 244 -15.06 -1.24 0.48
CA ARG A 244 -15.68 0.07 0.73
C ARG A 244 -15.32 0.64 2.10
N ASN A 245 -15.17 -0.21 3.11
CA ASN A 245 -14.72 0.22 4.43
C ASN A 245 -13.28 0.73 4.41
N THR A 246 -12.40 0.05 3.67
CA THR A 246 -11.01 0.44 3.48
C THR A 246 -10.90 1.75 2.69
N GLN A 247 -11.66 1.88 1.59
CA GLN A 247 -11.75 3.10 0.79
C GLN A 247 -12.22 4.30 1.65
N LYS A 248 -13.27 4.13 2.46
CA LYS A 248 -13.75 5.17 3.39
C LYS A 248 -12.69 5.56 4.41
N ARG A 249 -11.94 4.58 4.94
CA ARG A 249 -10.84 4.80 5.89
C ARG A 249 -9.73 5.65 5.24
N TRP A 250 -9.30 5.31 4.03
CA TRP A 250 -8.28 6.07 3.32
C TRP A 250 -8.72 7.50 3.01
N ILE A 251 -9.93 7.69 2.48
CA ILE A 251 -10.46 9.04 2.21
C ILE A 251 -10.44 9.87 3.49
N ARG A 252 -10.90 9.30 4.61
CA ARG A 252 -10.95 10.00 5.89
C ARG A 252 -9.58 10.35 6.46
N HIS A 253 -8.64 9.40 6.46
CA HIS A 253 -7.40 9.52 7.22
C HIS A 253 -6.19 9.93 6.39
N LEU A 254 -6.14 9.57 5.11
CA LEU A 254 -5.00 9.85 4.21
C LEU A 254 -5.27 11.02 3.26
N PHE A 255 -6.54 11.40 3.09
CA PHE A 255 -6.95 12.47 2.18
C PHE A 255 -7.82 13.53 2.85
N ASP A 256 -7.74 13.69 4.18
CA ASP A 256 -8.43 14.75 4.92
C ASP A 256 -9.96 14.77 4.69
N ASN A 257 -10.55 13.59 4.49
CA ASN A 257 -11.95 13.41 4.12
C ASN A 257 -12.35 14.08 2.77
N ASP A 258 -11.38 14.35 1.90
CA ASP A 258 -11.57 14.92 0.56
C ASP A 258 -11.49 13.82 -0.52
N LYS A 259 -12.67 13.45 -1.04
CA LYS A 259 -12.80 12.44 -2.10
C LYS A 259 -12.22 12.91 -3.44
N GLU A 260 -12.30 14.20 -3.76
CA GLU A 260 -11.77 14.74 -5.01
C GLU A 260 -10.24 14.73 -4.99
N LYS A 261 -9.63 15.03 -3.84
CA LYS A 261 -8.19 14.86 -3.61
C LYS A 261 -7.76 13.41 -3.79
N ALA A 262 -8.52 12.47 -3.21
CA ALA A 262 -8.25 11.04 -3.37
C ALA A 262 -8.32 10.60 -4.85
N LEU A 263 -9.36 10.99 -5.59
CA LEU A 263 -9.53 10.62 -7.01
C LEU A 263 -8.41 11.14 -7.93
N LYS A 264 -7.78 12.25 -7.57
CA LYS A 264 -6.67 12.86 -8.33
C LYS A 264 -5.29 12.39 -7.86
N ALA A 265 -5.23 11.57 -6.81
CA ALA A 265 -3.97 11.15 -6.22
C ALA A 265 -3.22 10.20 -7.14
N VAL A 266 -1.92 10.46 -7.32
CA VAL A 266 -1.04 9.66 -8.18
C VAL A 266 -0.93 8.20 -7.74
N VAL A 267 -1.20 7.91 -6.45
CA VAL A 267 -1.17 6.56 -5.89
C VAL A 267 -2.17 5.60 -6.53
N PHE A 268 -3.21 6.11 -7.21
CA PHE A 268 -4.22 5.31 -7.91
C PHE A 268 -4.08 5.28 -9.45
N SER A 269 -3.08 5.96 -10.03
CA SER A 269 -2.83 5.96 -11.48
C SER A 269 -1.95 4.77 -11.92
N ASP A 270 -1.54 4.71 -13.19
CA ASP A 270 -0.53 3.75 -13.70
C ASP A 270 0.91 4.12 -13.36
N GLY A 271 1.11 5.24 -12.66
CA GLY A 271 2.41 5.84 -12.44
C GLY A 271 2.37 7.37 -12.54
N GLY A 272 3.51 7.99 -12.28
CA GLY A 272 3.64 9.44 -12.31
C GLY A 272 4.79 9.96 -11.47
N VAL A 273 4.74 11.26 -11.17
CA VAL A 273 5.74 11.93 -10.36
C VAL A 273 5.30 11.89 -8.89
N TYR A 274 6.14 11.31 -8.05
CA TYR A 274 5.91 11.13 -6.62
C TYR A 274 6.82 12.04 -5.80
N ASN A 275 6.27 12.63 -4.74
CA ASN A 275 7.02 13.19 -3.63
C ASN A 275 7.11 12.18 -2.45
N ALA A 276 7.88 12.50 -1.41
CA ALA A 276 8.07 11.58 -0.28
C ALA A 276 6.76 11.25 0.46
N GLY A 277 5.87 12.24 0.63
CA GLY A 277 4.56 12.02 1.24
C GLY A 277 3.65 11.13 0.40
N ASP A 278 3.68 11.26 -0.93
CA ASP A 278 2.91 10.38 -1.82
C ASP A 278 3.37 8.91 -1.69
N LEU A 279 4.68 8.68 -1.52
CA LEU A 279 5.26 7.35 -1.36
C LEU A 279 4.93 6.76 0.00
N HIS A 280 5.08 7.53 1.08
CA HIS A 280 4.65 7.11 2.43
C HIS A 280 3.17 6.76 2.47
N THR A 281 2.33 7.58 1.83
CA THR A 281 0.89 7.30 1.70
C THR A 281 0.64 5.99 0.96
N ARG A 282 1.38 5.72 -0.13
CA ARG A 282 1.26 4.48 -0.90
C ARG A 282 1.72 3.26 -0.09
N ALA A 283 2.83 3.35 0.64
CA ALA A 283 3.31 2.28 1.53
C ALA A 283 2.29 1.99 2.63
N GLU A 284 1.76 3.02 3.30
CA GLU A 284 0.73 2.87 4.33
C GLU A 284 -0.55 2.20 3.77
N MET A 285 -0.94 2.51 2.53
CA MET A 285 -2.06 1.81 1.89
C MET A 285 -1.78 0.32 1.66
N PHE A 286 -0.56 -0.05 1.28
CA PHE A 286 -0.17 -1.45 1.10
C PHE A 286 -0.16 -2.23 2.42
N ASP A 287 0.43 -1.67 3.49
CA ASP A 287 0.38 -2.25 4.84
C ASP A 287 -1.07 -2.46 5.31
N GLN A 288 -1.92 -1.44 5.15
CA GLN A 288 -3.34 -1.55 5.49
C GLN A 288 -4.07 -2.64 4.68
N MET A 289 -3.67 -2.86 3.43
CA MET A 289 -4.21 -3.95 2.61
C MET A 289 -3.70 -5.30 3.06
N GLN A 290 -2.42 -5.43 3.43
CA GLN A 290 -1.87 -6.66 3.98
C GLN A 290 -2.68 -7.08 5.22
N SER A 291 -2.95 -6.13 6.12
CA SER A 291 -3.80 -6.34 7.30
C SER A 291 -5.22 -6.79 6.93
N VAL A 292 -5.82 -6.19 5.89
CA VAL A 292 -7.14 -6.57 5.36
C VAL A 292 -7.14 -8.00 4.82
N ILE A 293 -6.16 -8.36 3.98
CA ILE A 293 -6.04 -9.69 3.40
C ILE A 293 -5.77 -10.74 4.48
N HIS A 294 -4.96 -10.41 5.49
CA HIS A 294 -4.73 -11.29 6.64
C HIS A 294 -6.03 -11.57 7.41
N SER A 295 -6.88 -10.57 7.60
CA SER A 295 -8.20 -10.76 8.23
C SER A 295 -9.12 -11.64 7.37
N LEU A 296 -9.09 -11.51 6.04
CA LEU A 296 -9.83 -12.40 5.15
C LEU A 296 -9.29 -13.84 5.22
N ASN A 297 -7.98 -14.02 5.28
CA ASN A 297 -7.31 -15.31 5.49
C ASN A 297 -7.78 -16.03 6.77
N GLN A 298 -8.06 -15.29 7.85
CA GLN A 298 -8.62 -15.89 9.07
C GLN A 298 -9.98 -16.56 8.82
N ASN A 299 -10.83 -15.99 7.96
CA ASN A 299 -12.10 -16.64 7.57
C ASN A 299 -11.86 -17.97 6.84
N LEU A 300 -10.82 -18.04 5.99
CA LEU A 300 -10.45 -19.27 5.31
C LEU A 300 -9.90 -20.33 6.28
N ASN A 301 -9.12 -19.91 7.29
CA ASN A 301 -8.67 -20.82 8.34
C ASN A 301 -9.84 -21.43 9.12
N PHE A 302 -10.86 -20.64 9.46
CA PHE A 302 -12.08 -21.16 10.10
C PHE A 302 -12.86 -22.10 9.17
N PHE A 303 -12.93 -21.82 7.87
CA PHE A 303 -13.51 -22.72 6.87
C PHE A 303 -12.81 -24.07 6.84
N ILE A 304 -11.48 -24.06 6.76
CA ILE A 304 -10.65 -25.28 6.77
C ILE A 304 -10.90 -26.10 8.04
N GLN A 305 -11.01 -25.45 9.19
CA GLN A 305 -11.28 -26.14 10.46
C GLN A 305 -12.63 -26.87 10.45
N GLU A 306 -13.72 -26.20 10.06
CA GLU A 306 -15.04 -26.83 10.00
C GLU A 306 -15.11 -27.92 8.93
N VAL A 307 -14.51 -27.70 7.75
CA VAL A 307 -14.41 -28.70 6.69
C VAL A 307 -13.64 -29.95 7.15
N ASN A 308 -12.52 -29.77 7.85
CA ASN A 308 -11.75 -30.90 8.39
C ASN A 308 -12.57 -31.71 9.40
N ILE A 309 -13.37 -31.05 10.24
CA ILE A 309 -14.29 -31.73 11.17
C ILE A 309 -15.31 -32.58 10.39
N LEU A 310 -15.85 -32.06 9.28
CA LEU A 310 -16.75 -32.84 8.41
C LEU A 310 -16.05 -34.04 7.77
N MET A 311 -14.79 -33.88 7.34
CA MET A 311 -14.01 -34.96 6.73
C MET A 311 -13.62 -36.08 7.71
N LEU A 312 -13.54 -35.78 9.01
CA LEU A 312 -13.19 -36.74 10.05
C LEU A 312 -14.38 -37.61 10.51
N LYS A 313 -15.62 -37.19 10.22
CA LYS A 313 -16.79 -38.03 10.48
C LYS A 313 -16.71 -39.29 9.61
N LYS A 314 -16.81 -40.44 10.27
CA LYS A 314 -16.67 -41.75 9.64
C LYS A 314 -17.88 -42.09 8.84
#